data_AF-A0AAN7FZ60-F1
#
_entry.id   AF-A0AAN7FZ60-F1
#
_cell.length_a   1.000
_cell.length_b   1.000
_cell.length_c   1.000
_cell.angle_alpha   90.00
_cell.angle_beta   90.00
_cell.angle_gamma   90.00
#
_symmetry.space_group_name_H-M   'P 1'
#
loop_
_entity.id
_entity.type
_entity.pdbx_description
1 polymer ?
#
loop_
_entity_poly.entity_id
_entity_poly.type
_entity_poly.pdbx_seq_one_letter_code
_entity_poly.pdbx_strand_id
1 'polypeptide(L)'
;MMMILEAKNPHFLLQSTKPPNDKTHSNKHKRKSIPSVTVCQCLLRNSDAGKLVHEFDPKVPVEKAVTPPSSWYTDPSFFQEELERVFYRGWQAVGCIEHIKDPGDFFTGRLGDVEFLICRDEKGNIRAFHNVCRHHASLLVSSGTAHKASCFVCPYHAWTYGLDGQLLKATRITGIQNFNVKDFGLVPIKVATWGPFVLLNLDKEISWHEADINTVASEWLGSCSEILSTNGVDSSLSYVCRREYTIECNWKVFCDNYLDGGYHVPYAHKGLASGLQLQSYSTKMYEKVSIQSCEGGSMDRKDDYDRLGSKALYAFIYPNFMINRYGPWMDTNLVLPLGPRKCQVVFDYFLEASLKRKHFGDKSAQCELHA
;
A
#
# COMPACT_ATOMS: atom_id res chain seq x y z
N MET A 1 -18.51 7.26 -11.59
CA MET A 1 -18.95 8.44 -10.77
C MET A 1 -19.78 7.99 -9.57
N MET A 2 -19.17 7.91 -8.37
CA MET A 2 -19.84 7.58 -7.11
C MET A 2 -20.11 8.91 -6.36
N MET A 3 -21.36 9.28 -6.13
CA MET A 3 -21.70 10.48 -5.37
C MET A 3 -21.33 10.28 -3.90
N ILE A 4 -20.36 11.05 -3.40
CA ILE A 4 -19.99 11.12 -1.98
C ILE A 4 -20.76 12.31 -1.38
N LEU A 5 -21.62 12.02 -0.40
CA LEU A 5 -22.29 13.03 0.41
C LEU A 5 -21.28 13.56 1.45
N GLU A 6 -20.98 14.86 1.37
CA GLU A 6 -20.10 15.57 2.31
C GLU A 6 -20.73 15.65 3.71
N ALA A 7 -19.98 15.24 4.73
CA ALA A 7 -20.31 15.48 6.13
C ALA A 7 -19.35 16.53 6.74
N LYS A 8 -19.94 17.58 7.30
CA LYS A 8 -19.28 18.76 7.86
C LYS A 8 -18.59 18.47 9.20
N ASN A 9 -17.40 19.07 9.34
CA ASN A 9 -16.53 19.08 10.52
C ASN A 9 -17.11 19.95 11.67
N PRO A 10 -16.96 19.55 12.94
CA PRO A 10 -16.87 20.52 14.02
C PRO A 10 -15.55 20.42 14.80
N HIS A 11 -14.97 21.60 15.01
CA HIS A 11 -13.82 21.90 15.86
C HIS A 11 -13.97 21.36 17.30
N PHE A 12 -12.87 20.83 17.86
CA PHE A 12 -12.69 20.77 19.31
C PHE A 12 -11.32 21.32 19.74
N LEU A 13 -11.39 22.20 20.73
CA LEU A 13 -10.31 22.96 21.35
C LEU A 13 -9.48 22.09 22.29
N LEU A 14 -8.16 22.23 22.18
CA LEU A 14 -7.18 21.70 23.13
C LEU A 14 -7.21 22.50 24.44
N GLN A 15 -7.26 21.82 25.58
CA GLN A 15 -6.89 22.39 26.88
C GLN A 15 -5.66 21.67 27.42
N SER A 16 -4.62 22.46 27.71
CA SER A 16 -3.35 22.03 28.28
C SER A 16 -3.46 21.89 29.81
N THR A 17 -2.89 20.83 30.38
CA THR A 17 -2.56 20.78 31.81
C THR A 17 -1.09 20.41 32.00
N LYS A 18 -0.36 21.27 32.73
CA LYS A 18 1.07 21.11 33.08
C LYS A 18 1.28 19.95 34.07
N PRO A 19 2.45 19.27 34.05
CA PRO A 19 2.79 18.23 35.01
C PRO A 19 3.55 18.79 36.23
N PRO A 20 3.56 18.08 37.38
CA PRO A 20 4.48 18.38 38.47
C PRO A 20 5.78 17.57 38.40
N ASN A 21 6.86 18.21 38.84
CA ASN A 21 8.20 17.65 39.13
C ASN A 21 8.16 16.59 40.23
N ASP A 22 9.00 15.54 40.16
CA ASP A 22 10.09 15.37 41.15
C ASP A 22 11.16 14.31 40.81
N LYS A 23 12.39 14.68 41.18
CA LYS A 23 13.60 13.95 41.65
C LYS A 23 14.02 12.58 41.11
N THR A 24 15.20 12.64 40.48
CA THR A 24 16.40 11.78 40.58
C THR A 24 16.41 10.57 41.52
N HIS A 25 16.72 9.39 40.99
CA HIS A 25 17.56 8.38 41.66
C HIS A 25 18.38 7.57 40.65
N SER A 26 19.68 7.47 40.90
CA SER A 26 20.63 6.64 40.17
C SER A 26 20.46 5.17 40.52
N ASN A 27 20.40 4.27 39.54
CA ASN A 27 20.74 2.87 39.78
C ASN A 27 21.41 2.21 38.58
N LYS A 28 22.60 1.64 38.82
CA LYS A 28 23.38 0.84 37.88
C LYS A 28 22.73 -0.53 37.76
N HIS A 29 22.28 -0.95 36.58
CA HIS A 29 21.99 -2.36 36.32
C HIS A 29 22.45 -2.85 34.95
N LYS A 30 23.06 -4.04 35.02
CA LYS A 30 23.63 -4.86 33.95
C LYS A 30 22.59 -5.18 32.87
N ARG A 31 23.01 -5.19 31.61
CA ARG A 31 22.25 -5.63 30.44
C ARG A 31 21.62 -7.01 30.69
N LYS A 32 20.29 -7.04 30.80
CA LYS A 32 19.47 -8.22 30.49
C LYS A 32 18.82 -7.96 29.13
N SER A 33 18.93 -8.94 28.25
CA SER A 33 18.26 -8.97 26.95
C SER A 33 16.76 -8.77 27.14
N ILE A 34 16.17 -7.89 26.31
CA ILE A 34 14.72 -7.71 26.23
C ILE A 34 14.17 -8.96 25.52
N PRO A 35 13.24 -9.72 26.13
CA PRO A 35 12.63 -10.86 25.44
C PRO A 35 11.85 -10.33 24.24
N SER A 36 12.00 -10.98 23.09
CA SER A 36 11.08 -10.82 21.97
C SER A 36 9.67 -11.09 22.49
N VAL A 37 8.76 -10.12 22.34
CA VAL A 37 7.34 -10.35 22.59
C VAL A 37 6.84 -11.24 21.46
N THR A 38 7.01 -12.55 21.64
CA THR A 38 6.29 -13.56 20.89
C THR A 38 4.85 -13.44 21.36
N VAL A 39 3.99 -12.83 20.55
CA VAL A 39 2.54 -12.86 20.77
C VAL A 39 2.15 -14.33 20.78
N CYS A 40 1.88 -14.83 21.98
CA CYS A 40 1.60 -16.24 22.21
C CYS A 40 0.28 -16.59 21.49
N GLN A 41 0.27 -17.60 20.63
CA GLN A 41 -0.94 -18.12 19.96
C GLN A 41 -2.12 -18.40 20.93
N CYS A 42 -1.86 -18.55 22.23
CA CYS A 42 -2.90 -18.65 23.26
C CYS A 42 -3.72 -17.37 23.48
N LEU A 43 -3.15 -16.18 23.28
CA LEU A 43 -3.89 -14.91 23.44
C LEU A 43 -4.92 -14.72 22.32
N LEU A 44 -4.65 -15.29 21.14
CA LEU A 44 -5.49 -15.19 19.94
C LEU A 44 -6.78 -15.99 20.04
N ARG A 45 -6.82 -17.07 20.84
CA ARG A 45 -8.08 -17.80 21.09
C ARG A 45 -9.04 -17.03 22.00
N ASN A 46 -8.55 -15.97 22.65
CA ASN A 46 -9.32 -15.17 23.59
C ASN A 46 -9.63 -13.75 23.09
N SER A 47 -9.15 -13.33 21.92
CA SER A 47 -9.63 -12.08 21.29
C SER A 47 -11.02 -12.28 20.70
N ASP A 48 -11.85 -11.24 20.70
CA ASP A 48 -13.21 -11.32 20.17
C ASP A 48 -13.20 -11.63 18.66
N ALA A 49 -12.27 -11.04 17.90
CA ALA A 49 -11.98 -11.41 16.51
C ALA A 49 -11.65 -12.91 16.34
N GLY A 50 -10.86 -13.48 17.26
CA GLY A 50 -10.50 -14.90 17.22
C GLY A 50 -11.71 -15.84 17.36
N LYS A 51 -12.81 -15.41 17.98
CA LYS A 51 -14.07 -16.16 18.01
C LYS A 51 -14.89 -15.93 16.73
N LEU A 52 -15.01 -14.66 16.32
CA LEU A 52 -15.81 -14.24 15.17
C LEU A 52 -15.28 -14.76 13.83
N VAL A 53 -13.96 -14.99 13.71
CA VAL A 53 -13.36 -15.54 12.49
C VAL A 53 -13.86 -16.96 12.16
N HIS A 54 -14.40 -17.68 13.14
CA HIS A 54 -14.94 -19.02 12.94
C HIS A 54 -16.41 -19.04 12.49
N GLU A 55 -17.07 -17.88 12.40
CA GLU A 55 -18.43 -17.75 11.87
C GLU A 55 -18.50 -17.94 10.34
N PHE A 56 -17.35 -17.96 9.65
CA PHE A 56 -17.23 -18.26 8.23
C PHE A 56 -16.38 -19.52 8.03
N ASP A 57 -16.88 -20.48 7.25
CA ASP A 57 -16.11 -21.65 6.86
C ASP A 57 -15.59 -21.50 5.42
N PRO A 58 -14.27 -21.25 5.23
CA PRO A 58 -13.69 -21.06 3.90
C PRO A 58 -13.63 -22.35 3.08
N LYS A 59 -14.00 -23.51 3.66
CA LYS A 59 -14.04 -24.80 2.95
C LYS A 59 -15.38 -25.06 2.27
N VAL A 60 -16.40 -24.24 2.54
CA VAL A 60 -17.69 -24.34 1.85
C VAL A 60 -17.48 -23.98 0.38
N PRO A 61 -17.86 -24.86 -0.57
CA PRO A 61 -17.75 -24.55 -1.99
C PRO A 61 -18.52 -23.30 -2.37
N VAL A 62 -18.02 -22.54 -3.34
CA VAL A 62 -18.56 -21.22 -3.72
C VAL A 62 -20.04 -21.29 -4.11
N GLU A 63 -20.50 -22.41 -4.69
CA GLU A 63 -21.89 -22.63 -5.10
C GLU A 63 -22.87 -22.72 -3.92
N LYS A 64 -22.34 -22.92 -2.71
CA LYS A 64 -23.09 -23.02 -1.45
C LYS A 64 -22.67 -21.96 -0.44
N ALA A 65 -21.69 -21.14 -0.78
CA ALA A 65 -21.14 -20.14 0.12
C ALA A 65 -22.11 -18.97 0.30
N VAL A 66 -21.99 -18.31 1.44
CA VAL A 66 -22.64 -17.03 1.74
C VAL A 66 -21.56 -15.97 1.91
N THR A 67 -21.93 -14.71 1.84
CA THR A 67 -20.99 -13.62 2.16
C THR A 67 -20.49 -13.76 3.60
N PRO A 68 -19.26 -13.29 3.91
CA PRO A 68 -18.78 -13.25 5.28
C PRO A 68 -19.77 -12.54 6.22
N PRO A 69 -19.82 -12.95 7.50
CA PRO A 69 -20.67 -12.31 8.50
C PRO A 69 -20.41 -10.81 8.62
N SER A 70 -21.46 -10.02 8.87
CA SER A 70 -21.33 -8.56 9.02
C SER A 70 -20.33 -8.12 10.10
N SER A 71 -20.11 -8.97 11.11
CA SER A 71 -19.13 -8.77 12.19
C SER A 71 -17.71 -8.56 11.63
N TRP A 72 -17.33 -9.24 10.55
CA TRP A 72 -16.01 -9.10 9.92
C TRP A 72 -15.74 -7.70 9.37
N TYR A 73 -16.80 -6.97 9.02
CA TYR A 73 -16.69 -5.63 8.43
C TYR A 73 -16.92 -4.50 9.44
N THR A 74 -17.44 -4.81 10.63
CA THR A 74 -17.95 -3.80 11.56
C THR A 74 -17.34 -3.91 12.95
N ASP A 75 -16.92 -5.09 13.38
CA ASP A 75 -16.34 -5.29 14.70
C ASP A 75 -14.90 -4.75 14.75
N PRO A 76 -14.59 -3.80 15.65
CA PRO A 76 -13.29 -3.16 15.71
C PRO A 76 -12.16 -4.09 16.12
N SER A 77 -12.45 -5.25 16.72
CA SER A 77 -11.44 -6.23 17.13
C SER A 77 -10.69 -6.83 15.93
N PHE A 78 -11.28 -6.82 14.73
CA PHE A 78 -10.61 -7.30 13.51
C PHE A 78 -9.48 -6.37 13.07
N PHE A 79 -9.59 -5.05 13.26
CA PHE A 79 -8.69 -4.10 12.60
C PHE A 79 -7.22 -4.36 12.95
N GLN A 80 -6.90 -4.52 14.24
CA GLN A 80 -5.52 -4.77 14.66
C GLN A 80 -5.04 -6.17 14.24
N GLU A 81 -5.89 -7.19 14.34
CA GLU A 81 -5.56 -8.56 13.92
C GLU A 81 -5.30 -8.64 12.40
N GLU A 82 -6.07 -7.90 11.60
CA GLU A 82 -5.86 -7.78 10.16
C GLU A 82 -4.54 -7.09 9.85
N LEU A 83 -4.19 -6.00 10.54
CA LEU A 83 -2.87 -5.38 10.38
C LEU A 83 -1.75 -6.39 10.64
N GLU A 84 -1.79 -7.08 11.78
CA GLU A 84 -0.70 -7.98 12.21
C GLU A 84 -0.57 -9.27 11.38
N ARG A 85 -1.69 -9.79 10.85
CA ARG A 85 -1.72 -11.10 10.18
C ARG A 85 -1.87 -11.03 8.68
N VAL A 86 -2.34 -9.90 8.16
CA VAL A 86 -2.59 -9.70 6.74
C VAL A 86 -1.62 -8.66 6.18
N PHE A 87 -1.66 -7.43 6.69
CA PHE A 87 -0.89 -6.33 6.10
C PHE A 87 0.59 -6.34 6.49
N TYR A 88 0.95 -6.85 7.65
CA TYR A 88 2.36 -6.94 8.09
C TYR A 88 3.03 -8.26 7.72
N ARG A 89 2.36 -9.06 6.86
CA ARG A 89 2.82 -10.36 6.39
C ARG A 89 3.01 -10.35 4.87
N GLY A 90 4.18 -10.76 4.41
CA GLY A 90 4.53 -10.77 3.00
C GLY A 90 4.70 -9.39 2.37
N TRP A 91 4.73 -9.38 1.03
CA TRP A 91 4.92 -8.18 0.22
C TRP A 91 3.63 -7.37 0.07
N GLN A 92 3.74 -6.06 0.26
CA GLN A 92 2.66 -5.08 0.15
C GLN A 92 3.05 -4.02 -0.89
N ALA A 93 2.21 -3.80 -1.90
CA ALA A 93 2.40 -2.67 -2.81
C ALA A 93 2.13 -1.35 -2.09
N VAL A 94 3.05 -0.39 -2.23
CA VAL A 94 2.96 0.90 -1.52
C VAL A 94 3.17 2.12 -2.40
N GLY A 95 3.66 1.95 -3.62
CA GLY A 95 3.99 3.07 -4.50
C GLY A 95 4.43 2.66 -5.89
N CYS A 96 4.74 3.66 -6.70
CA CYS A 96 5.24 3.51 -8.06
C CYS A 96 6.73 3.88 -8.11
N ILE A 97 7.50 3.16 -8.92
CA ILE A 97 8.93 3.43 -9.11
C ILE A 97 9.19 4.83 -9.69
N GLU A 98 8.21 5.41 -10.41
CA GLU A 98 8.29 6.78 -10.92
C GLU A 98 8.34 7.84 -9.82
N HIS A 99 7.93 7.53 -8.58
CA HIS A 99 8.09 8.43 -7.43
C HIS A 99 9.53 8.46 -6.88
N ILE A 100 10.37 7.50 -7.29
CA ILE A 100 11.78 7.35 -6.90
C ILE A 100 12.64 7.08 -8.14
N LYS A 101 12.45 7.89 -9.18
CA LYS A 101 13.10 7.68 -10.47
C LYS A 101 14.60 7.98 -10.40
N ASP A 102 14.95 9.13 -9.85
CA ASP A 102 16.33 9.61 -9.80
C ASP A 102 16.95 9.45 -8.41
N PRO A 103 18.28 9.33 -8.28
CA PRO A 103 18.95 9.36 -6.98
C PRO A 103 18.56 10.60 -6.15
N GLY A 104 18.26 10.38 -4.87
CA GLY A 104 17.78 11.41 -3.95
C GLY A 104 16.26 11.64 -4.00
N ASP A 105 15.54 11.05 -4.95
CA ASP A 105 14.08 11.02 -4.90
C ASP A 105 13.60 10.13 -3.74
N PHE A 106 12.53 10.55 -3.09
CA PHE A 106 11.89 9.78 -2.03
C PHE A 106 10.38 10.02 -1.98
N PHE A 107 9.67 9.06 -1.39
CA PHE A 107 8.31 9.23 -0.92
C PHE A 107 8.11 8.63 0.46
N THR A 108 7.07 9.10 1.14
CA THR A 108 6.64 8.59 2.44
C THR A 108 5.22 8.07 2.35
N GLY A 109 4.85 7.21 3.28
CA GLY A 109 3.49 6.72 3.41
C GLY A 109 3.30 5.96 4.70
N ARG A 110 2.09 5.44 4.87
CA ARG A 110 1.69 4.73 6.08
C ARG A 110 0.90 3.48 5.72
N LEU A 111 1.21 2.38 6.40
CA LEU A 111 0.42 1.15 6.38
C LEU A 111 0.07 0.78 7.81
N GLY A 112 -1.22 0.88 8.18
CA GLY A 112 -1.67 0.65 9.55
C GLY A 112 -1.08 1.67 10.53
N ASP A 113 -0.18 1.25 11.40
CA ASP A 113 0.58 2.07 12.36
C ASP A 113 2.07 2.23 11.97
N VAL A 114 2.47 1.71 10.81
CA VAL A 114 3.85 1.80 10.30
C VAL A 114 3.98 2.99 9.36
N GLU A 115 4.71 4.01 9.80
CA GLU A 115 5.20 5.12 8.97
C GLU A 115 6.47 4.69 8.24
N PHE A 116 6.48 4.77 6.90
CA PHE A 116 7.61 4.37 6.07
C PHE A 116 8.14 5.51 5.20
N LEU A 117 9.42 5.42 4.87
CA LEU A 117 10.15 6.30 3.97
C LEU A 117 10.87 5.42 2.95
N ILE A 118 10.68 5.68 1.66
CA ILE A 118 11.36 4.97 0.57
C ILE A 118 12.12 5.98 -0.27
N CYS A 119 13.37 5.69 -0.60
CA CYS A 119 14.21 6.55 -1.41
C CYS A 119 15.08 5.76 -2.38
N ARG A 120 15.58 6.44 -3.42
CA ARG A 120 16.71 5.96 -4.23
C ARG A 120 18.00 6.60 -3.70
N ASP A 121 18.95 5.78 -3.27
CA ASP A 121 20.23 6.26 -2.77
C ASP A 121 21.13 6.80 -3.89
N GLU A 122 22.25 7.42 -3.54
CA GLU A 122 23.22 7.99 -4.48
C GLU A 122 23.84 6.94 -5.42
N LYS A 123 23.82 5.66 -5.04
CA LYS A 123 24.30 4.53 -5.85
C LYS A 123 23.20 3.95 -6.74
N GLY A 124 21.98 4.49 -6.68
CA GLY A 124 20.82 4.05 -7.43
C GLY A 124 20.02 2.91 -6.77
N ASN A 125 20.38 2.46 -5.56
CA ASN A 125 19.65 1.40 -4.87
C ASN A 125 18.37 1.94 -4.23
N ILE A 126 17.29 1.17 -4.30
CA ILE A 126 16.05 1.49 -3.59
C ILE A 126 16.19 1.04 -2.13
N ARG A 127 15.86 1.93 -1.20
CA ARG A 127 15.92 1.66 0.24
C ARG A 127 14.62 2.07 0.90
N ALA A 128 14.24 1.35 1.95
CA ALA A 128 13.10 1.69 2.78
C ALA A 128 13.47 1.65 4.25
N PHE A 129 12.86 2.53 5.03
CA PHE A 129 13.08 2.67 6.47
C PHE A 129 11.76 2.98 7.17
N HIS A 130 11.69 2.65 8.46
CA HIS A 130 10.73 3.29 9.33
C HIS A 130 11.02 4.80 9.36
N ASN A 131 10.01 5.63 9.06
CA ASN A 131 10.10 7.08 8.98
C ASN A 131 10.14 7.73 10.39
N VAL A 132 10.96 7.19 11.28
CA VAL A 132 10.95 7.52 12.71
C VAL A 132 12.38 7.76 13.19
N CYS A 133 12.62 8.95 13.73
CA CYS A 133 13.91 9.32 14.26
C CYS A 133 14.30 8.42 15.46
N ARG A 134 15.52 7.90 15.46
CA ARG A 134 16.07 7.05 16.51
C ARG A 134 16.38 7.76 17.83
N HIS A 135 16.20 9.08 17.89
CA HIS A 135 16.39 9.87 19.11
C HIS A 135 15.15 9.85 20.01
N HIS A 136 14.09 10.55 19.62
CA HIS A 136 12.82 10.67 20.37
C HIS A 136 11.60 10.45 19.47
N ALA A 137 11.70 9.50 18.53
CA ALA A 137 10.59 9.01 17.72
C ALA A 137 9.79 10.05 16.93
N SER A 138 10.36 11.24 16.68
CA SER A 138 9.77 12.20 15.75
C SER A 138 9.72 11.59 14.35
N LEU A 139 8.61 11.83 13.64
CA LEU A 139 8.56 11.61 12.19
C LEU A 139 9.71 12.38 11.53
N LEU A 140 10.46 11.74 10.62
CA LEU A 140 11.61 12.40 9.98
C LEU A 140 11.19 13.29 8.85
N VAL A 141 10.35 12.77 7.97
CA VAL A 141 9.84 13.48 6.81
C VAL A 141 8.32 13.45 6.86
N SER A 142 7.71 14.63 6.74
CA SER A 142 6.25 14.73 6.64
C SER A 142 5.75 14.09 5.34
N SER A 143 4.46 13.76 5.29
CA SER A 143 3.82 13.08 4.15
C SER A 143 4.13 13.77 2.81
N GLY A 144 4.46 12.98 1.78
CA GLY A 144 4.60 13.45 0.41
C GLY A 144 5.78 12.83 -0.34
N THR A 145 6.02 13.38 -1.54
CA THR A 145 7.16 13.10 -2.41
C THR A 145 8.09 14.30 -2.43
N ALA A 146 9.40 14.06 -2.54
CA ALA A 146 10.33 15.12 -2.91
C ALA A 146 11.49 14.59 -3.74
N HIS A 147 12.17 15.51 -4.41
CA HIS A 147 13.24 15.21 -5.35
C HIS A 147 14.58 15.74 -4.83
N LYS A 148 15.67 15.03 -5.17
CA LYS A 148 17.06 15.47 -4.93
C LYS A 148 17.42 15.69 -3.45
N ALA A 149 16.87 14.90 -2.54
CA ALA A 149 17.35 14.89 -1.16
C ALA A 149 18.79 14.34 -1.10
N SER A 150 19.64 14.97 -0.30
CA SER A 150 20.98 14.44 0.02
C SER A 150 21.04 13.77 1.40
N CYS A 151 20.08 14.07 2.27
CA CYS A 151 19.97 13.51 3.62
C CYS A 151 18.56 13.74 4.18
N PHE A 152 18.25 13.04 5.28
CA PHE A 152 17.03 13.25 6.06
C PHE A 152 17.38 13.91 7.39
N VAL A 153 16.83 15.10 7.65
CA VAL A 153 17.09 15.87 8.87
C VAL A 153 15.85 15.83 9.76
N CYS A 154 16.00 15.26 10.96
CA CYS A 154 14.91 15.22 11.93
C CYS A 154 14.49 16.64 12.34
N PRO A 155 13.20 17.01 12.21
CA PRO A 155 12.73 18.35 12.52
C PRO A 155 12.82 18.69 14.01
N TYR A 156 12.93 17.69 14.89
CA TYR A 156 12.94 17.91 16.34
C TYR A 156 14.31 18.39 16.85
N HIS A 157 15.39 17.67 16.54
CA HIS A 157 16.72 17.93 17.11
C HIS A 157 17.85 17.93 16.06
N ALA A 158 17.50 17.97 14.78
CA ALA A 158 18.45 17.98 13.66
C ALA A 158 19.45 16.81 13.67
N TRP A 159 19.01 15.63 14.10
CA TRP A 159 19.73 14.40 13.76
C TRP A 159 19.62 14.17 12.26
N THR A 160 20.76 13.97 11.60
CA THR A 160 20.86 13.88 10.14
C THR A 160 21.23 12.46 9.75
N TYR A 161 20.43 11.87 8.85
CA TYR A 161 20.62 10.53 8.33
C TYR A 161 20.94 10.59 6.84
N GLY A 162 21.82 9.72 6.35
CA GLY A 162 22.08 9.56 4.93
C GLY A 162 20.92 8.85 4.23
N LEU A 163 20.92 8.85 2.90
CA LEU A 163 19.96 8.08 2.10
C LEU A 163 20.11 6.57 2.30
N ASP A 164 21.27 6.12 2.80
CA ASP A 164 21.53 4.74 3.21
C ASP A 164 21.04 4.40 4.62
N GLY A 165 20.43 5.37 5.32
CA GLY A 165 19.89 5.24 6.66
C GLY A 165 20.92 5.40 7.78
N GLN A 166 22.21 5.56 7.48
CA GLN A 166 23.22 5.78 8.52
C GLN A 166 23.01 7.13 9.20
N LEU A 167 23.15 7.18 10.53
CA LEU A 167 23.21 8.45 11.24
C LEU A 167 24.53 9.14 10.89
N LEU A 168 24.47 10.28 10.20
CA LEU A 168 25.64 11.07 9.82
C LEU A 168 26.03 12.05 10.91
N LYS A 169 25.03 12.63 11.60
CA LYS A 169 25.23 13.67 12.59
C LYS A 169 24.19 13.59 13.70
N ALA A 170 24.65 13.58 14.94
CA ALA A 170 23.86 13.90 16.12
C ALA A 170 24.37 15.22 16.71
N THR A 171 23.46 16.13 17.04
CA THR A 171 23.81 17.47 17.53
C THR A 171 24.23 17.43 19.01
N ARG A 172 25.21 18.26 19.38
CA ARG A 172 25.62 18.50 20.78
C ARG A 172 25.97 17.23 21.60
N ILE A 173 26.56 16.22 20.96
CA ILE A 173 26.93 14.94 21.62
C ILE A 173 28.22 14.98 22.44
N THR A 174 28.96 16.11 22.43
CA THR A 174 30.22 16.25 23.17
C THR A 174 30.03 15.94 24.65
N GLY A 175 30.85 15.04 25.19
CA GLY A 175 30.80 14.63 26.60
C GLY A 175 29.80 13.51 26.93
N ILE A 176 28.96 13.08 25.97
CA ILE A 176 28.11 11.89 26.16
C ILE A 176 28.99 10.64 26.15
N GLN A 177 28.93 9.86 27.23
CA GLN A 177 29.63 8.59 27.34
C GLN A 177 28.82 7.45 26.68
N ASN A 178 29.51 6.47 26.10
CA ASN A 178 28.91 5.26 25.52
C ASN A 178 27.90 5.51 24.37
N PHE A 179 28.02 6.64 23.66
CA PHE A 179 27.22 6.92 22.46
C PHE A 179 28.06 6.61 21.21
N ASN A 180 27.59 5.67 20.40
CA ASN A 180 28.17 5.36 19.11
C ASN A 180 27.15 5.62 18.00
N VAL A 181 27.45 6.59 17.15
CA VAL A 181 26.60 7.01 16.02
C VAL A 181 26.15 5.82 15.16
N LYS A 182 27.01 4.81 14.98
CA LYS A 182 26.74 3.62 14.16
C LYS A 182 25.58 2.78 14.69
N ASP A 183 25.25 2.87 15.98
CA ASP A 183 24.19 2.08 16.61
C ASP A 183 22.78 2.70 16.41
N PHE A 184 22.73 3.91 15.85
CA PHE A 184 21.51 4.73 15.75
C PHE A 184 21.10 5.05 14.31
N GLY A 185 21.50 4.24 13.33
CA GLY A 185 20.94 4.32 11.97
C GLY A 185 19.44 4.03 11.93
N LEU A 186 18.76 4.43 10.86
CA LEU A 186 17.34 4.16 10.67
C LEU A 186 17.07 2.65 10.66
N VAL A 187 15.90 2.26 11.18
CA VAL A 187 15.49 0.85 11.14
C VAL A 187 15.05 0.54 9.70
N PRO A 188 15.73 -0.36 8.98
CA PRO A 188 15.40 -0.65 7.59
C PRO A 188 14.12 -1.49 7.49
N ILE A 189 13.40 -1.31 6.39
CA ILE A 189 12.29 -2.15 5.96
C ILE A 189 12.72 -2.82 4.65
N LYS A 190 12.35 -4.09 4.44
CA LYS A 190 12.63 -4.75 3.16
C LYS A 190 11.84 -4.09 2.05
N VAL A 191 12.51 -3.81 0.94
CA VAL A 191 11.92 -3.19 -0.24
C VAL A 191 12.34 -3.97 -1.48
N ALA A 192 11.42 -4.10 -2.42
CA ALA A 192 11.66 -4.68 -3.72
C ALA A 192 10.79 -3.98 -4.77
N THR A 193 11.01 -4.34 -6.04
CA THR A 193 10.19 -3.87 -7.15
C THR A 193 9.69 -5.05 -7.97
N TRP A 194 8.45 -4.95 -8.45
CA TRP A 194 7.92 -5.84 -9.48
C TRP A 194 7.15 -4.97 -10.50
N GLY A 195 7.59 -5.00 -11.76
CA GLY A 195 7.11 -4.06 -12.77
C GLY A 195 7.29 -2.60 -12.31
N PRO A 196 6.27 -1.74 -12.43
CA PRO A 196 6.34 -0.35 -11.96
C PRO A 196 6.09 -0.20 -10.45
N PHE A 197 5.82 -1.29 -9.72
CA PHE A 197 5.40 -1.22 -8.32
C PHE A 197 6.58 -1.35 -7.36
N VAL A 198 6.52 -0.55 -6.30
CA VAL A 198 7.41 -0.65 -5.14
C VAL A 198 6.68 -1.41 -4.04
N LEU A 199 7.33 -2.46 -3.54
CA LEU A 199 6.79 -3.37 -2.54
C LEU A 199 7.58 -3.26 -1.24
N LEU A 200 6.88 -3.28 -0.10
CA LEU A 200 7.48 -3.44 1.22
C LEU A 200 7.16 -4.80 1.81
N ASN A 201 8.10 -5.35 2.59
CA ASN A 201 7.84 -6.51 3.43
C ASN A 201 8.18 -6.17 4.88
N LEU A 202 7.16 -6.26 5.74
CA LEU A 202 7.20 -5.89 7.16
C LEU A 202 7.37 -7.11 8.09
N ASP A 203 7.57 -8.31 7.54
CA ASP A 203 7.76 -9.51 8.35
C ASP A 203 9.04 -9.43 9.18
N LYS A 204 8.89 -9.75 10.47
CA LYS A 204 9.98 -9.69 11.46
C LYS A 204 10.98 -10.84 11.36
N GLU A 205 10.66 -11.91 10.62
CA GLU A 205 11.38 -13.19 10.71
C GLU A 205 12.33 -13.51 9.55
N ILE A 206 12.59 -12.59 8.60
CA ILE A 206 13.29 -12.96 7.36
C ILE A 206 14.71 -12.37 7.29
N SER A 207 15.69 -13.21 6.94
CA SER A 207 17.09 -12.87 6.71
C SER A 207 17.27 -11.66 5.77
N TRP A 208 18.22 -10.78 6.09
CA TRP A 208 18.55 -9.53 5.38
C TRP A 208 19.11 -9.67 3.96
N HIS A 209 19.05 -10.85 3.36
CA HIS A 209 19.49 -11.03 1.97
C HIS A 209 18.60 -10.22 1.02
N GLU A 210 19.22 -9.58 0.03
CA GLU A 210 18.52 -8.95 -1.08
C GLU A 210 17.63 -10.00 -1.75
N ALA A 211 16.32 -9.73 -1.83
CA ALA A 211 15.40 -10.61 -2.53
C ALA A 211 15.53 -10.32 -4.02
N ASP A 212 15.90 -11.32 -4.82
CA ASP A 212 15.89 -11.19 -6.26
C ASP A 212 14.43 -11.08 -6.77
N ILE A 213 14.28 -10.52 -7.98
CA ILE A 213 12.96 -10.22 -8.56
C ILE A 213 12.08 -11.47 -8.74
N ASN A 214 12.66 -12.64 -9.02
CA ASN A 214 11.91 -13.87 -9.23
C ASN A 214 11.36 -14.39 -7.90
N THR A 215 12.16 -14.31 -6.84
CA THR A 215 11.72 -14.64 -5.48
C THR A 215 10.58 -13.73 -5.04
N VAL A 216 10.71 -12.41 -5.24
CA VAL A 216 9.65 -11.44 -4.91
C VAL A 216 8.37 -11.73 -5.69
N ALA A 217 8.49 -11.98 -6.99
CA ALA A 217 7.35 -12.29 -7.85
C ALA A 217 6.65 -13.59 -7.43
N SER A 218 7.43 -14.63 -7.10
CA SER A 218 6.89 -15.91 -6.62
C SER A 218 6.19 -15.77 -5.26
N GLU A 219 6.77 -15.02 -4.32
CA GLU A 219 6.18 -14.82 -2.98
C GLU A 219 4.91 -13.97 -3.01
N TRP A 220 4.88 -12.96 -3.90
CA TRP A 220 3.77 -12.01 -4.00
C TRP A 220 2.65 -12.51 -4.91
N LEU A 221 2.97 -13.05 -6.09
CA LEU A 221 2.02 -13.40 -7.14
C LEU A 221 1.85 -14.92 -7.32
N GLY A 222 2.72 -15.75 -6.77
CA GLY A 222 2.64 -17.20 -6.92
C GLY A 222 2.78 -17.65 -8.38
N SER A 223 1.95 -18.61 -8.78
CA SER A 223 2.05 -19.24 -10.10
C SER A 223 1.60 -18.36 -11.26
N CYS A 224 0.94 -17.22 -10.98
CA CYS A 224 0.43 -16.32 -12.02
C CYS A 224 1.37 -15.17 -12.37
N SER A 225 2.58 -15.11 -11.80
CA SER A 225 3.55 -14.04 -12.09
C SER A 225 3.76 -13.82 -13.59
N GLU A 226 3.94 -14.90 -14.36
CA GLU A 226 4.18 -14.83 -15.81
C GLU A 226 2.95 -14.35 -16.60
N ILE A 227 1.75 -14.69 -16.12
CA ILE A 227 0.50 -14.25 -16.74
C ILE A 227 0.36 -12.73 -16.57
N LEU A 228 0.66 -12.22 -15.36
CA LEU A 228 0.55 -10.80 -15.06
C LEU A 228 1.68 -9.97 -15.66
N SER A 229 2.91 -10.50 -15.73
CA SER A 229 4.03 -9.82 -16.39
C SER A 229 3.78 -9.64 -17.90
N THR A 230 3.10 -10.61 -18.52
CA THR A 230 2.80 -10.61 -19.96
C THR A 230 1.53 -9.83 -20.31
N ASN A 231 0.48 -9.95 -19.50
CA ASN A 231 -0.87 -9.47 -19.88
C ASN A 231 -1.44 -8.40 -18.94
N GLY A 232 -0.87 -8.23 -17.75
CA GLY A 232 -1.38 -7.31 -16.72
C GLY A 232 -0.57 -6.02 -16.64
N VAL A 233 0.75 -6.14 -16.59
CA VAL A 233 1.69 -5.02 -16.54
C VAL A 233 2.33 -4.81 -17.90
N ASP A 234 2.38 -3.55 -18.33
CA ASP A 234 3.01 -3.16 -19.59
C ASP A 234 4.01 -2.03 -19.32
N SER A 235 5.30 -2.35 -19.42
CA SER A 235 6.39 -1.41 -19.15
C SER A 235 6.52 -0.31 -20.19
N SER A 236 5.80 -0.38 -21.31
CA SER A 236 5.74 0.71 -22.29
C SER A 236 4.80 1.84 -21.85
N LEU A 237 3.92 1.58 -20.89
CA LEU A 237 3.00 2.57 -20.35
C LEU A 237 3.74 3.53 -19.42
N SER A 238 3.46 4.82 -19.58
CA SER A 238 4.00 5.89 -18.77
C SER A 238 3.03 6.25 -17.65
N TYR A 239 3.54 6.43 -16.43
CA TYR A 239 2.76 6.99 -15.32
C TYR A 239 2.20 8.37 -15.70
N VAL A 240 0.95 8.59 -15.30
CA VAL A 240 0.19 9.80 -15.60
C VAL A 240 -0.06 10.58 -14.32
N CYS A 241 -0.82 10.00 -13.39
CA CYS A 241 -1.17 10.64 -12.14
C CYS A 241 -1.65 9.64 -11.09
N ARG A 242 -1.73 10.14 -9.85
CA ARG A 242 -2.35 9.49 -8.70
C ARG A 242 -3.64 10.21 -8.31
N ARG A 243 -4.63 9.46 -7.85
CA ARG A 243 -5.86 9.95 -7.21
C ARG A 243 -6.10 9.18 -5.92
N GLU A 244 -6.54 9.87 -4.88
CA GLU A 244 -6.78 9.27 -3.57
C GLU A 244 -8.19 9.60 -3.11
N TYR A 245 -8.92 8.58 -2.66
CA TYR A 245 -10.28 8.70 -2.15
C TYR A 245 -10.37 8.10 -0.76
N THR A 246 -10.92 8.86 0.19
CA THR A 246 -11.26 8.32 1.50
C THR A 246 -12.70 7.84 1.48
N ILE A 247 -12.92 6.58 1.83
CA ILE A 247 -14.23 5.93 1.80
C ILE A 247 -14.60 5.46 3.21
N GLU A 248 -15.81 5.80 3.65
CA GLU A 248 -16.35 5.41 4.97
C GLU A 248 -16.91 3.98 4.95
N CYS A 249 -16.07 3.01 4.53
CA CYS A 249 -16.35 1.59 4.61
C CYS A 249 -15.11 0.80 5.06
N ASN A 250 -15.32 -0.43 5.51
CA ASN A 250 -14.22 -1.36 5.77
C ASN A 250 -13.49 -1.67 4.45
N TRP A 251 -12.16 -1.82 4.49
CA TRP A 251 -11.34 -2.06 3.31
C TRP A 251 -11.80 -3.29 2.50
N LYS A 252 -12.27 -4.34 3.17
CA LYS A 252 -12.78 -5.56 2.53
C LYS A 252 -14.02 -5.29 1.68
N VAL A 253 -14.88 -4.34 2.06
CA VAL A 253 -16.08 -3.99 1.26
C VAL A 253 -15.70 -3.48 -0.13
N PHE A 254 -14.62 -2.69 -0.22
CA PHE A 254 -14.13 -2.23 -1.53
C PHE A 254 -13.54 -3.39 -2.34
N CYS A 255 -12.80 -4.29 -1.70
CA CYS A 255 -12.27 -5.49 -2.34
C CYS A 255 -13.39 -6.43 -2.83
N ASP A 256 -14.42 -6.65 -2.03
CA ASP A 256 -15.58 -7.48 -2.38
C ASP A 256 -16.32 -6.92 -3.59
N ASN A 257 -16.47 -5.59 -3.68
CA ASN A 257 -17.03 -4.93 -4.86
C ASN A 257 -16.22 -5.22 -6.13
N TYR A 258 -14.89 -5.29 -6.02
CA TYR A 258 -14.02 -5.60 -7.15
C TYR A 258 -14.07 -7.09 -7.55
N LEU A 259 -14.38 -7.97 -6.59
CA LEU A 259 -14.35 -9.43 -6.73
C LEU A 259 -15.70 -10.06 -7.08
N ASP A 260 -16.71 -9.26 -7.43
CA ASP A 260 -18.08 -9.72 -7.67
C ASP A 260 -18.32 -10.34 -9.06
N GLY A 261 -17.26 -10.58 -9.84
CA GLY A 261 -17.35 -11.17 -11.18
C GLY A 261 -18.06 -10.28 -12.20
N GLY A 262 -18.05 -8.96 -11.98
CA GLY A 262 -18.71 -7.99 -12.85
C GLY A 262 -20.23 -7.91 -12.65
N TYR A 263 -20.76 -8.50 -11.58
CA TYR A 263 -22.20 -8.57 -11.30
C TYR A 263 -22.86 -7.18 -11.20
N HIS A 264 -22.19 -6.21 -10.57
CA HIS A 264 -22.68 -4.83 -10.45
C HIS A 264 -22.53 -3.99 -11.73
N VAL A 265 -21.62 -4.36 -12.63
CA VAL A 265 -21.18 -3.53 -13.78
C VAL A 265 -22.35 -3.06 -14.66
N PRO A 266 -23.32 -3.91 -15.07
CA PRO A 266 -24.42 -3.49 -15.94
C PRO A 266 -25.31 -2.40 -15.32
N TYR A 267 -25.41 -2.39 -14.00
CA TYR A 267 -26.34 -1.55 -13.26
C TYR A 267 -25.67 -0.26 -12.78
N ALA A 268 -24.44 -0.36 -12.26
CA ALA A 268 -23.69 0.75 -11.68
C ALA A 268 -22.80 1.49 -12.70
N HIS A 269 -22.34 0.80 -13.75
CA HIS A 269 -21.34 1.32 -14.69
C HIS A 269 -21.79 1.20 -16.15
N LYS A 270 -22.91 1.86 -16.51
CA LYS A 270 -23.48 1.82 -17.87
C LYS A 270 -22.46 2.11 -18.99
N GLY A 271 -21.53 3.04 -18.76
CA GLY A 271 -20.45 3.34 -19.71
C GLY A 271 -19.52 2.16 -19.94
N LEU A 272 -18.98 1.58 -18.87
CA LEU A 272 -18.12 0.39 -18.94
C LEU A 272 -18.86 -0.82 -19.53
N ALA A 273 -20.08 -1.08 -19.06
CA ALA A 273 -20.91 -2.19 -19.53
C ALA A 273 -21.16 -2.14 -21.04
N SER A 274 -21.28 -0.95 -21.62
CA SER A 274 -21.56 -0.78 -23.05
C SER A 274 -20.40 -1.20 -23.96
N GLY A 275 -19.17 -1.27 -23.44
CA GLY A 275 -17.98 -1.67 -24.18
C GLY A 275 -17.47 -3.07 -23.85
N LEU A 276 -18.17 -3.83 -22.99
CA LEU A 276 -17.78 -5.18 -22.58
C LEU A 276 -18.77 -6.23 -23.08
N GLN A 277 -18.25 -7.38 -23.51
CA GLN A 277 -19.04 -8.57 -23.78
C GLN A 277 -19.24 -9.37 -22.49
N LEU A 278 -20.18 -8.95 -21.65
CA LEU A 278 -20.36 -9.49 -20.29
C LEU A 278 -20.59 -11.01 -20.22
N GLN A 279 -21.08 -11.64 -21.29
CA GLN A 279 -21.23 -13.11 -21.34
C GLN A 279 -19.88 -13.85 -21.42
N SER A 280 -18.81 -13.16 -21.83
CA SER A 280 -17.44 -13.69 -21.87
C SER A 280 -16.70 -13.54 -20.54
N TYR A 281 -17.32 -12.91 -19.52
CA TYR A 281 -16.67 -12.65 -18.26
C TYR A 281 -16.28 -13.96 -17.58
N SER A 282 -15.02 -14.06 -17.17
CA SER A 282 -14.47 -15.25 -16.53
C SER A 282 -13.50 -14.88 -15.42
N THR A 283 -13.45 -15.71 -14.39
CA THR A 283 -12.57 -15.53 -13.23
C THR A 283 -11.75 -16.79 -13.02
N LYS A 284 -10.43 -16.63 -12.87
CA LYS A 284 -9.50 -17.69 -12.51
C LYS A 284 -8.83 -17.37 -11.19
N MET A 285 -8.96 -18.29 -10.24
CA MET A 285 -8.33 -18.19 -8.93
C MET A 285 -6.97 -18.87 -8.93
N TYR A 286 -5.99 -18.18 -8.37
CA TYR A 286 -4.64 -18.63 -8.05
C TYR A 286 -4.42 -18.51 -6.53
N GLU A 287 -3.21 -18.79 -6.04
CA GLU A 287 -2.93 -18.91 -4.61
C GLU A 287 -3.27 -17.63 -3.83
N LYS A 288 -2.83 -16.47 -4.34
CA LYS A 288 -3.06 -15.15 -3.75
C LYS A 288 -3.71 -14.16 -4.72
N VAL A 289 -4.08 -14.63 -5.91
CA VAL A 289 -4.50 -13.75 -7.00
C VAL A 289 -5.80 -14.25 -7.63
N SER A 290 -6.72 -13.34 -7.89
CA SER A 290 -7.87 -13.57 -8.77
C SER A 290 -7.65 -12.80 -10.06
N ILE A 291 -7.65 -13.50 -11.20
CA ILE A 291 -7.58 -12.89 -12.53
C ILE A 291 -8.94 -13.01 -13.19
N GLN A 292 -9.59 -11.88 -13.38
CA GLN A 292 -10.85 -11.75 -14.10
C GLN A 292 -10.56 -11.22 -15.51
N SER A 293 -11.31 -11.69 -16.50
CA SER A 293 -11.16 -11.22 -17.87
C SER A 293 -12.49 -11.15 -18.60
N CYS A 294 -12.62 -10.17 -19.49
CA CYS A 294 -13.81 -9.96 -20.30
C CYS A 294 -13.37 -9.47 -21.67
N GLU A 295 -13.97 -9.99 -22.74
CA GLU A 295 -13.74 -9.50 -24.09
C GLU A 295 -14.36 -8.11 -24.26
N GLY A 296 -13.68 -7.27 -25.03
CA GLY A 296 -14.22 -5.97 -25.45
C GLY A 296 -15.25 -6.16 -26.56
N GLY A 297 -16.28 -5.31 -26.57
CA GLY A 297 -17.20 -5.25 -27.70
C GLY A 297 -16.52 -4.63 -28.92
N SER A 298 -16.81 -5.13 -30.13
CA SER A 298 -16.47 -4.41 -31.37
C SER A 298 -17.21 -3.07 -31.38
N MET A 299 -16.50 -1.96 -31.16
CA MET A 299 -17.05 -0.63 -31.38
C MET A 299 -16.73 -0.18 -32.81
N ASP A 300 -17.65 -0.44 -33.73
CA ASP A 300 -17.76 0.25 -35.02
C ASP A 300 -18.30 1.70 -34.82
N ARG A 301 -17.73 2.45 -33.88
CA ARG A 301 -18.07 3.88 -33.69
C ARG A 301 -16.85 4.71 -34.08
N LYS A 302 -16.94 5.33 -35.26
CA LYS A 302 -15.87 6.13 -35.90
C LYS A 302 -15.30 7.28 -35.05
N ASP A 303 -15.95 7.66 -33.95
CA ASP A 303 -15.59 8.83 -33.14
C ASP A 303 -15.36 8.53 -31.64
N ASP A 304 -15.55 7.29 -31.16
CA ASP A 304 -15.28 6.93 -29.76
C ASP A 304 -13.95 6.17 -29.68
N TYR A 305 -13.05 6.69 -28.85
CA TYR A 305 -11.75 6.10 -28.61
C TYR A 305 -11.91 4.72 -27.94
N ASP A 306 -11.37 3.65 -28.54
CA ASP A 306 -11.42 2.29 -27.97
C ASP A 306 -10.53 2.18 -26.73
N ARG A 307 -11.06 2.62 -25.59
CA ARG A 307 -10.38 2.54 -24.29
C ARG A 307 -10.20 1.10 -23.84
N LEU A 308 -11.14 0.22 -24.13
CA LEU A 308 -11.18 -1.13 -23.58
C LEU A 308 -10.32 -2.10 -24.38
N GLY A 309 -10.13 -1.83 -25.67
CA GLY A 309 -9.42 -2.71 -26.58
C GLY A 309 -10.18 -4.03 -26.77
N SER A 310 -9.47 -5.04 -27.28
CA SER A 310 -10.04 -6.37 -27.52
C SER A 310 -10.33 -7.17 -26.25
N LYS A 311 -9.66 -6.85 -25.14
CA LYS A 311 -9.76 -7.61 -23.89
C LYS A 311 -9.43 -6.75 -22.67
N ALA A 312 -10.26 -6.88 -21.63
CA ALA A 312 -10.00 -6.37 -20.30
C ALA A 312 -9.46 -7.48 -19.38
N LEU A 313 -8.46 -7.14 -18.57
CA LEU A 313 -7.91 -7.99 -17.52
C LEU A 313 -7.95 -7.22 -16.19
N TYR A 314 -8.46 -7.89 -15.15
CA TYR A 314 -8.59 -7.36 -13.80
C TYR A 314 -7.92 -8.35 -12.85
N ALA A 315 -6.83 -7.98 -12.21
CA ALA A 315 -6.12 -8.85 -11.28
C ALA A 315 -6.23 -8.29 -9.87
N PHE A 316 -6.90 -9.00 -8.98
CA PHE A 316 -6.83 -8.75 -7.55
C PHE A 316 -5.68 -9.55 -6.95
N ILE A 317 -4.76 -8.88 -6.30
CA ILE A 317 -3.62 -9.45 -5.58
C ILE A 317 -3.87 -9.24 -4.09
N TYR A 318 -3.96 -10.35 -3.36
CA TYR A 318 -4.20 -10.33 -1.93
C TYR A 318 -3.09 -9.56 -1.19
N PRO A 319 -3.44 -8.70 -0.22
CA PRO A 319 -4.79 -8.50 0.30
C PRO A 319 -5.60 -7.41 -0.38
N ASN A 320 -4.98 -6.43 -1.03
CA ASN A 320 -5.63 -5.13 -1.22
C ASN A 320 -5.19 -4.37 -2.47
N PHE A 321 -4.55 -5.06 -3.42
CA PHE A 321 -4.01 -4.42 -4.61
C PHE A 321 -4.68 -4.95 -5.87
N MET A 322 -5.06 -4.06 -6.78
CA MET A 322 -5.70 -4.42 -8.04
C MET A 322 -4.90 -3.86 -9.21
N ILE A 323 -4.78 -4.64 -10.28
CA ILE A 323 -4.23 -4.21 -11.57
C ILE A 323 -5.33 -4.35 -12.61
N ASN A 324 -5.63 -3.26 -13.30
CA ASN A 324 -6.62 -3.22 -14.36
C ASN A 324 -5.91 -2.89 -15.68
N ARG A 325 -6.05 -3.76 -16.68
CA ARG A 325 -5.45 -3.60 -18.00
C ARG A 325 -6.54 -3.63 -19.06
N TYR A 326 -6.59 -2.58 -19.88
CA TYR A 326 -7.52 -2.43 -20.99
C TYR A 326 -6.83 -1.75 -22.16
N GLY A 327 -6.92 -2.27 -23.39
CA GLY A 327 -6.41 -1.59 -24.60
C GLY A 327 -5.02 -0.92 -24.43
N PRO A 328 -4.91 0.42 -24.43
CA PRO A 328 -3.66 1.17 -24.14
C PRO A 328 -3.56 1.80 -22.74
N TRP A 329 -4.40 1.34 -21.81
CA TRP A 329 -4.55 1.83 -20.44
C TRP A 329 -4.18 0.76 -19.42
N MET A 330 -3.54 1.20 -18.35
CA MET A 330 -3.45 0.44 -17.11
C MET A 330 -3.75 1.37 -15.94
N ASP A 331 -4.55 0.91 -15.00
CA ASP A 331 -4.70 1.56 -13.71
C ASP A 331 -4.59 0.54 -12.59
N THR A 332 -4.29 1.03 -11.39
CA THR A 332 -4.20 0.18 -10.20
C THR A 332 -5.01 0.77 -9.08
N ASN A 333 -5.55 -0.10 -8.21
CA ASN A 333 -6.27 0.32 -7.01
C ASN A 333 -5.54 -0.27 -5.80
N LEU A 334 -5.07 0.56 -4.89
CA LEU A 334 -4.50 0.14 -3.61
C LEU A 334 -5.45 0.56 -2.48
N VAL A 335 -5.98 -0.41 -1.74
CA VAL A 335 -6.95 -0.16 -0.66
C VAL A 335 -6.24 -0.20 0.70
N LEU A 336 -6.01 0.95 1.32
CA LEU A 336 -5.33 1.06 2.61
C LEU A 336 -6.36 1.16 3.76
N PRO A 337 -6.32 0.27 4.76
CA PRO A 337 -7.23 0.37 5.89
C PRO A 337 -6.82 1.55 6.80
N LEU A 338 -7.75 2.46 7.06
CA LEU A 338 -7.57 3.61 7.96
C LEU A 338 -8.27 3.44 9.31
N GLY A 339 -9.04 2.36 9.45
CA GLY A 339 -9.78 1.98 10.63
C GLY A 339 -10.74 0.82 10.33
N PRO A 340 -11.55 0.37 11.30
CA PRO A 340 -12.46 -0.75 11.11
C PRO A 340 -13.58 -0.46 10.10
N ARG A 341 -13.90 0.81 9.85
CA ARG A 341 -14.99 1.23 8.94
C ARG A 341 -14.57 2.35 8.00
N LYS A 342 -13.27 2.47 7.73
CA LYS A 342 -12.71 3.53 6.88
C LYS A 342 -11.49 3.02 6.13
N CYS A 343 -11.42 3.31 4.84
CA CYS A 343 -10.25 3.02 4.02
C CYS A 343 -9.90 4.21 3.11
N GLN A 344 -8.66 4.20 2.62
CA GLN A 344 -8.23 5.03 1.51
C GLN A 344 -8.06 4.14 0.29
N VAL A 345 -8.53 4.59 -0.87
CA VAL A 345 -8.27 3.93 -2.14
C VAL A 345 -7.40 4.85 -2.98
N VAL A 346 -6.23 4.34 -3.36
CA VAL A 346 -5.25 5.04 -4.17
C VAL A 346 -5.30 4.47 -5.57
N PHE A 347 -5.57 5.32 -6.55
CA PHE A 347 -5.56 5.00 -7.97
C PHE A 347 -4.29 5.56 -8.60
N ASP A 348 -3.51 4.71 -9.26
CA ASP A 348 -2.42 5.16 -10.16
C ASP A 348 -2.78 4.82 -11.61
N TYR A 349 -2.62 5.80 -12.50
CA TYR A 349 -2.96 5.68 -13.92
C TYR A 349 -1.71 5.68 -14.80
N PHE A 350 -1.70 4.79 -15.79
CA PHE A 350 -0.62 4.57 -16.75
C PHE A 350 -1.20 4.51 -18.17
N LEU A 351 -0.49 5.11 -19.12
CA LEU A 351 -0.93 5.26 -20.51
C LEU A 351 0.21 5.11 -21.49
N GLU A 352 -0.11 4.63 -22.70
CA GLU A 352 0.85 4.70 -23.80
C GLU A 352 1.31 6.15 -24.02
N ALA A 353 2.62 6.32 -24.21
CA ALA A 353 3.25 7.63 -24.32
C ALA A 353 2.69 8.49 -25.47
N SER A 354 2.23 7.84 -26.56
CA SER A 354 1.58 8.48 -27.71
C SER A 354 0.28 9.21 -27.31
N LEU A 355 -0.49 8.63 -26.39
CA LEU A 355 -1.80 9.14 -25.96
C LEU A 355 -1.69 10.14 -24.83
N LYS A 356 -0.68 10.00 -23.96
CA LYS A 356 -0.41 10.94 -22.87
C LYS A 356 -0.34 12.38 -23.38
N ARG A 357 0.36 12.61 -24.50
CA ARG A 357 0.49 13.93 -25.14
C ARG A 357 -0.84 14.47 -25.69
N LYS A 358 -1.71 13.59 -26.20
CA LYS A 358 -2.99 13.96 -26.81
C LYS A 358 -4.05 14.34 -25.77
N HIS A 359 -4.06 13.68 -24.61
CA HIS A 359 -5.12 13.84 -23.62
C HIS A 359 -4.75 14.72 -22.42
N PHE A 360 -3.46 14.84 -22.08
CA PHE A 360 -3.04 15.59 -20.87
C PHE A 360 -2.10 16.77 -21.16
N GLY A 361 -1.64 16.95 -22.41
CA GLY A 361 -0.60 17.93 -22.73
C GLY A 361 0.67 17.76 -21.89
N ASP A 362 1.56 18.76 -21.89
CA ASP A 362 2.77 18.77 -21.03
C ASP A 362 2.48 19.16 -19.56
N LYS A 363 1.23 19.48 -19.22
CA LYS A 363 0.83 19.88 -17.86
C LYS A 363 -0.08 18.83 -17.24
N SER A 364 0.48 18.04 -16.35
CA SER A 364 -0.15 16.98 -15.53
C SER A 364 -1.31 17.41 -14.61
N ALA A 365 -1.86 18.62 -14.76
CA ALA A 365 -2.67 19.26 -13.72
C ALA A 365 -4.16 18.87 -13.70
N GLN A 366 -4.76 18.39 -14.80
CA GLN A 366 -6.17 18.00 -14.81
C GLN A 366 -6.36 16.69 -15.57
N CYS A 367 -6.06 15.60 -14.87
CA CYS A 367 -6.46 14.26 -15.30
C CYS A 367 -7.91 14.04 -14.86
N GLU A 368 -8.88 14.43 -15.72
CA GLU A 368 -10.29 14.05 -15.61
C GLU A 368 -10.47 12.67 -16.28
N LEU A 369 -9.90 11.64 -15.67
CA LEU A 369 -10.24 10.27 -16.01
C LEU A 369 -11.55 9.93 -15.32
N HIS A 370 -12.65 10.20 -16.00
CA HIS A 370 -13.95 9.70 -15.58
C HIS A 370 -13.92 8.16 -15.67
N ALA A 371 -13.94 7.52 -14.49
CA ALA A 371 -14.19 6.10 -14.30
C ALA A 371 -15.70 5.81 -14.25
#